data_AF-A0A210QX05-F1
#
_entry.id   AF-A0A210QX05-F1
#
_cell.length_a   1.000
_cell.length_b   1.000
_cell.length_c   1.000
_cell.angle_alpha   90.00
_cell.angle_beta   90.00
_cell.angle_gamma   90.00
#
_symmetry.space_group_name_H-M   'P 1'
#
loop_
_entity.id
_entity.type
_entity.pdbx_description
1 polymer ?
#
loop_
_entity_poly.entity_id
_entity_poly.type
_entity_poly.pdbx_seq_one_letter_code
_entity_poly.pdbx_strand_id
1 'polypeptide(L)'
;MGSKPSKTRLHVAATGPPEPARALVIPRGQVSRPRSISPPPIGMYDVALLNVVAVNPSGNIYPVLADVVSPQAYDLTNLLRDRSGDKETNVMLQELQYVVENLVYHITEIMPSSGVLGTHRKSAVFELVRNGKRFPDGYFWQAELDRLQFTDNGRTTNIGDAEAFLLIVGIFISRSLVTTLLMKPVDYGLSSQPLTDVGERNLKILATTMLYLVRRVSTLRGKTMLPPPGEISKYLYTDEEMRPIFSKLGRSFNYSEGLLREWGQEYITRIRAAPISTKN
;
A
#
# COMPACT_ATOMS: atom_id res chain seq x y z
N MET A 1 -22.19 30.34 89.47
CA MET A 1 -22.68 29.13 88.78
C MET A 1 -22.15 29.22 87.36
N GLY A 2 -21.05 28.56 86.96
CA GLY A 2 -20.85 27.11 86.87
C GLY A 2 -21.45 26.65 85.52
N SER A 3 -20.77 26.10 84.52
CA SER A 3 -19.64 25.17 84.53
C SER A 3 -18.87 25.14 83.18
N LYS A 4 -17.58 24.81 83.24
CA LYS A 4 -16.74 24.17 82.18
C LYS A 4 -16.79 22.64 82.40
N PRO A 5 -16.14 21.76 81.59
CA PRO A 5 -15.78 21.76 80.15
C PRO A 5 -16.12 20.40 79.47
N SER A 6 -15.85 20.21 78.17
CA SER A 6 -15.05 19.06 77.70
C SER A 6 -14.52 19.24 76.28
N LYS A 7 -13.29 18.76 76.09
CA LYS A 7 -12.49 18.78 74.87
C LYS A 7 -12.69 17.47 74.10
N THR A 8 -12.68 17.54 72.78
CA THR A 8 -12.15 16.44 71.96
C THR A 8 -11.26 17.03 70.87
N ARG A 9 -9.95 16.77 70.97
CA ARG A 9 -8.96 16.97 69.91
C ARG A 9 -9.21 15.97 68.79
N LEU A 10 -8.92 16.34 67.54
CA LEU A 10 -8.21 15.45 66.61
C LEU A 10 -7.46 16.28 65.55
N HIS A 11 -6.14 16.23 65.70
CA HIS A 11 -5.04 16.35 64.73
C HIS A 11 -5.24 17.13 63.41
N VAL A 12 -4.52 18.24 63.32
CA VAL A 12 -4.00 18.81 62.08
C VAL A 12 -2.97 17.82 61.52
N ALA A 13 -3.27 17.22 60.36
CA ALA A 13 -2.27 16.57 59.52
C ALA A 13 -1.73 17.61 58.53
N ALA A 14 -0.42 17.82 58.56
CA ALA A 14 0.29 18.66 57.62
C ALA A 14 0.07 18.14 56.18
N THR A 15 -0.39 19.02 55.30
CA THR A 15 -0.44 18.79 53.86
C THR A 15 0.99 18.77 53.31
N GLY A 16 1.53 17.57 53.08
CA GLY A 16 2.67 17.38 52.19
C GLY A 16 2.30 17.72 50.74
N PRO A 17 3.28 17.93 49.85
CA PRO A 17 3.01 18.29 48.46
C PRO A 17 2.22 17.17 47.75
N PRO A 18 1.40 17.50 46.74
CA PRO A 18 0.57 16.50 46.06
C PRO A 18 1.47 15.48 45.35
N GLU A 19 1.20 14.19 45.58
CA GLU A 19 1.79 13.08 44.80
C GLU A 19 1.52 13.33 43.30
N PRO A 20 2.50 13.10 42.41
CA PRO A 20 2.25 13.11 40.97
C PRO A 20 1.25 11.99 40.65
N ALA A 21 0.22 12.32 39.88
CA ALA A 21 -0.82 11.40 39.44
C ALA A 21 -0.19 10.11 38.89
N ARG A 22 -0.42 8.99 39.58
CA ARG A 22 -0.04 7.66 39.09
C ARG A 22 -0.77 7.44 37.79
N ALA A 23 -0.01 7.32 36.69
CA ALA A 23 -0.54 6.89 35.42
C ALA A 23 -1.30 5.58 35.61
N LEU A 24 -2.57 5.59 35.22
CA LEU A 24 -3.41 4.40 35.22
C LEU A 24 -2.79 3.43 34.20
N VAL A 25 -2.01 2.46 34.68
CA VAL A 25 -1.51 1.35 33.87
C VAL A 25 -2.73 0.48 33.56
N ILE A 26 -3.30 0.67 32.36
CA ILE A 26 -4.33 -0.23 31.84
C ILE A 26 -3.65 -1.59 31.60
N PRO A 27 -4.10 -2.67 32.27
CA PRO A 27 -3.59 -4.00 31.98
C PRO A 27 -3.84 -4.31 30.50
N ARG A 28 -2.82 -4.81 29.79
CA ARG A 28 -2.98 -5.39 28.45
C ARG A 28 -3.92 -6.58 28.55
N GLY A 29 -5.22 -6.30 28.50
CA GLY A 29 -6.26 -7.29 28.33
C GLY A 29 -6.02 -7.99 27.01
N GLN A 30 -5.92 -9.32 27.08
CA GLN A 30 -5.98 -10.19 25.91
C GLN A 30 -7.19 -9.78 25.07
N VAL A 31 -6.93 -9.17 23.92
CA VAL A 31 -7.92 -9.07 22.86
C VAL A 31 -8.17 -10.50 22.42
N SER A 32 -9.32 -11.04 22.80
CA SER A 32 -9.82 -12.34 22.37
C SER A 32 -9.77 -12.41 20.85
N ARG A 33 -8.83 -13.17 20.30
CA ARG A 33 -8.79 -13.48 18.87
C ARG A 33 -10.11 -14.16 18.49
N PRO A 34 -10.89 -13.63 17.53
CA PRO A 34 -11.99 -14.38 16.97
C PRO A 34 -11.45 -15.66 16.34
N ARG A 35 -12.13 -16.78 16.60
CA ARG A 35 -11.81 -18.10 16.05
C ARG A 35 -11.75 -18.04 14.53
N SER A 36 -10.84 -18.84 13.95
CA SER A 36 -10.57 -18.91 12.52
C SER A 36 -11.85 -19.14 11.72
N ILE A 37 -12.27 -18.11 11.00
CA ILE A 37 -13.11 -18.22 9.82
C ILE A 37 -12.18 -17.77 8.71
N SER A 38 -11.92 -18.65 7.76
CA SER A 38 -11.07 -18.39 6.60
C SER A 38 -11.39 -17.01 6.02
N PRO A 39 -10.42 -16.11 5.83
CA PRO A 39 -10.70 -14.79 5.31
C PRO A 39 -11.35 -14.95 3.93
N PRO A 40 -12.44 -14.20 3.63
CA PRO A 40 -12.97 -14.16 2.27
C PRO A 40 -11.85 -13.65 1.34
N PRO A 41 -11.71 -14.19 0.13
CA PRO A 41 -10.56 -13.92 -0.70
C PRO A 41 -10.56 -12.45 -1.12
N ILE A 42 -9.47 -11.76 -0.76
CA ILE A 42 -9.05 -10.44 -1.25
C ILE A 42 -9.31 -10.28 -2.77
N GLY A 43 -9.23 -11.40 -3.52
CA GLY A 43 -9.37 -11.44 -4.97
C GLY A 43 -10.67 -10.92 -5.57
N MET A 44 -11.83 -10.94 -4.90
CA MET A 44 -13.09 -10.62 -5.61
C MET A 44 -13.29 -9.13 -5.91
N TYR A 45 -12.70 -8.24 -5.11
CA TYR A 45 -12.72 -6.79 -5.36
C TYR A 45 -11.60 -6.35 -6.31
N ASP A 46 -10.47 -7.08 -6.32
CA ASP A 46 -9.31 -6.78 -7.17
C ASP A 46 -9.54 -7.25 -8.63
N VAL A 47 -10.21 -8.38 -8.88
CA VAL A 47 -10.49 -8.87 -10.26
C VAL A 47 -11.23 -7.84 -11.13
N ALA A 48 -12.23 -7.14 -10.57
CA ALA A 48 -12.96 -6.09 -11.30
C ALA A 48 -12.15 -4.80 -11.48
N LEU A 49 -11.20 -4.54 -10.57
CA LEU A 49 -10.21 -3.46 -10.64
C LEU A 49 -9.24 -3.65 -11.81
N LEU A 50 -8.80 -4.90 -12.03
CA LEU A 50 -7.83 -5.28 -13.06
C LEU A 50 -8.40 -5.36 -14.48
N ASN A 51 -9.69 -5.65 -14.67
CA ASN A 51 -10.24 -5.74 -16.03
C ASN A 51 -10.16 -4.41 -16.81
N VAL A 52 -10.06 -3.27 -16.11
CA VAL A 52 -9.88 -1.95 -16.72
C VAL A 52 -8.40 -1.58 -16.86
N VAL A 53 -7.52 -2.12 -16.01
CA VAL A 53 -6.10 -1.69 -15.92
C VAL A 53 -5.13 -2.66 -16.61
N ALA A 54 -5.39 -3.97 -16.67
CA ALA A 54 -4.32 -4.94 -16.95
C ALA A 54 -4.67 -6.12 -17.86
N VAL A 55 -5.92 -6.57 -17.91
CA VAL A 55 -6.28 -7.86 -18.57
C VAL A 55 -7.10 -7.64 -19.84
N ASN A 56 -6.91 -6.49 -20.51
CA ASN A 56 -7.27 -6.37 -21.90
C ASN A 56 -6.00 -6.63 -22.73
N PRO A 57 -5.92 -7.71 -23.53
CA PRO A 57 -4.80 -7.94 -24.45
C PRO A 57 -4.58 -6.76 -25.41
N SER A 58 -5.61 -5.92 -25.61
CA SER A 58 -5.56 -4.68 -26.39
C SER A 58 -5.19 -3.43 -25.57
N GLY A 59 -4.91 -3.58 -24.27
CA GLY A 59 -4.54 -2.49 -23.37
C GLY A 59 -3.04 -2.23 -23.34
N ASN A 60 -2.64 -0.98 -23.13
CA ASN A 60 -1.24 -0.54 -23.26
C ASN A 60 -0.25 -1.18 -22.26
N ILE A 61 -0.76 -1.75 -21.16
CA ILE A 61 0.07 -2.40 -20.12
C ILE A 61 0.50 -3.82 -20.52
N TYR A 62 -0.33 -4.54 -21.29
CA TYR A 62 -0.05 -5.94 -21.63
C TYR A 62 1.22 -6.10 -22.50
N PRO A 63 1.45 -5.29 -23.57
CA PRO A 63 2.68 -5.35 -24.35
C PRO A 63 3.93 -5.10 -23.50
N VAL A 64 3.88 -4.15 -22.56
CA VAL A 64 5.02 -3.83 -21.67
C VAL A 64 5.38 -5.02 -20.77
N LEU A 65 4.38 -5.77 -20.31
CA LEU A 65 4.62 -6.96 -19.49
C LEU A 65 5.06 -8.16 -20.33
N ALA A 66 4.64 -8.25 -21.60
CA ALA A 66 5.06 -9.30 -22.51
C ALA A 66 6.58 -9.31 -22.72
N ASP A 67 7.23 -8.13 -22.75
CA ASP A 67 8.69 -8.01 -22.85
C ASP A 67 9.43 -8.72 -21.70
N VAL A 68 8.79 -8.82 -20.54
CA VAL A 68 9.37 -9.38 -19.31
C VAL A 68 9.14 -10.89 -19.19
N VAL A 69 8.05 -11.38 -19.79
CA VAL A 69 7.63 -12.79 -19.68
C VAL A 69 7.85 -13.61 -20.95
N SER A 70 8.26 -12.96 -22.05
CA SER A 70 8.54 -13.60 -23.32
C SER A 70 9.55 -14.75 -23.17
N PRO A 71 9.43 -15.85 -23.95
CA PRO A 71 10.44 -16.91 -23.97
C PRO A 71 11.85 -16.43 -24.33
N GLN A 72 11.97 -15.27 -25.00
CA GLN A 72 13.24 -14.64 -25.37
C GLN A 72 13.65 -13.50 -24.43
N ALA A 73 12.92 -13.28 -23.33
CA ALA A 73 13.25 -12.24 -22.36
C ALA A 73 14.62 -12.51 -21.71
N TYR A 74 15.39 -11.45 -21.48
CA TYR A 74 16.61 -11.55 -20.68
C TYR A 74 16.29 -11.96 -19.25
N ASP A 75 17.19 -12.69 -18.59
CA ASP A 75 17.04 -13.03 -17.18
C ASP A 75 17.50 -11.86 -16.30
N LEU A 76 16.54 -11.03 -15.89
CA LEU A 76 16.76 -9.83 -15.09
C LEU A 76 17.35 -10.13 -13.71
N THR A 77 17.32 -11.38 -13.23
CA THR A 77 17.97 -11.73 -11.95
C THR A 77 19.49 -11.65 -12.04
N ASN A 78 20.06 -11.63 -13.24
CA ASN A 78 21.49 -11.34 -13.43
C ASN A 78 21.88 -9.93 -12.95
N LEU A 79 20.93 -8.99 -12.90
CA LEU A 79 21.15 -7.65 -12.36
C LEU A 79 21.45 -7.66 -10.84
N LEU A 80 21.03 -8.70 -10.11
CA LEU A 80 21.30 -8.85 -8.67
C LEU A 80 22.78 -9.13 -8.37
N ARG A 81 23.55 -9.63 -9.34
CA ARG A 81 24.95 -10.05 -9.15
C ARG A 81 25.96 -8.91 -9.28
N ASP A 82 25.50 -7.67 -9.44
CA ASP A 82 26.28 -6.45 -9.67
C ASP A 82 27.50 -6.60 -10.59
N ARG A 83 27.24 -6.92 -11.86
CA ARG A 83 28.27 -6.96 -12.92
C ARG A 83 28.34 -5.64 -13.68
N SER A 84 28.60 -4.56 -12.94
CA SER A 84 28.65 -3.21 -13.48
C SER A 84 29.62 -3.09 -14.67
N GLY A 85 29.15 -2.52 -15.78
CA GLY A 85 29.96 -2.24 -16.98
C GLY A 85 29.83 -3.26 -18.11
N ASP A 86 29.19 -4.41 -17.89
CA ASP A 86 28.92 -5.38 -18.94
C ASP A 86 27.78 -4.91 -19.88
N LYS A 87 27.94 -5.14 -21.18
CA LYS A 87 27.00 -4.67 -22.21
C LYS A 87 25.63 -5.30 -22.04
N GLU A 88 25.58 -6.60 -21.75
CA GLU A 88 24.33 -7.32 -21.51
C GLU A 88 23.63 -6.81 -20.25
N THR A 89 24.39 -6.58 -19.18
CA THR A 89 23.88 -5.96 -17.94
C THR A 89 23.27 -4.58 -18.19
N ASN A 90 23.87 -3.76 -19.06
CA ASN A 90 23.31 -2.45 -19.42
C ASN A 90 22.01 -2.57 -20.23
N VAL A 91 21.89 -3.56 -21.12
CA VAL A 91 20.65 -3.82 -21.88
C VAL A 91 19.53 -4.23 -20.93
N MET A 92 19.77 -5.21 -20.05
CA MET A 92 18.81 -5.65 -19.04
C MET A 92 18.34 -4.50 -18.14
N LEU A 93 19.25 -3.59 -17.77
CA LEU A 93 18.90 -2.42 -16.98
C LEU A 93 18.00 -1.46 -17.75
N GLN A 94 18.29 -1.21 -19.04
CA GLN A 94 17.45 -0.35 -19.89
C GLN A 94 16.06 -0.94 -20.10
N GLU A 95 15.95 -2.25 -20.27
CA GLU A 95 14.65 -2.93 -20.35
C GLU A 95 13.85 -2.76 -19.06
N LEU A 96 14.46 -2.98 -17.90
CA LEU A 96 13.78 -2.78 -16.62
C LEU A 96 13.36 -1.31 -16.42
N GLN A 97 14.20 -0.34 -16.81
CA GLN A 97 13.86 1.08 -16.78
C GLN A 97 12.63 1.37 -17.66
N TYR A 98 12.66 0.90 -18.91
CA TYR A 98 11.55 1.05 -19.85
C TYR A 98 10.25 0.47 -19.29
N VAL A 99 10.28 -0.75 -18.76
CA VAL A 99 9.10 -1.42 -18.21
C VAL A 99 8.53 -0.63 -17.02
N VAL A 100 9.37 -0.24 -16.05
CA VAL A 100 8.92 0.51 -14.87
C VAL A 100 8.31 1.85 -15.27
N GLU A 101 8.98 2.59 -16.14
CA GLU A 101 8.53 3.92 -16.57
C GLU A 101 7.20 3.84 -17.34
N ASN A 102 7.06 2.90 -18.28
CA ASN A 102 5.85 2.76 -19.09
C ASN A 102 4.67 2.21 -18.29
N LEU A 103 4.89 1.26 -17.36
CA LEU A 103 3.83 0.81 -16.47
C LEU A 103 3.29 1.96 -15.62
N VAL A 104 4.18 2.76 -15.04
CA VAL A 104 3.77 3.93 -14.25
C VAL A 104 3.05 4.95 -15.12
N TYR A 105 3.60 5.26 -16.30
CA TYR A 105 2.97 6.18 -17.25
C TYR A 105 1.54 5.76 -17.57
N HIS A 106 1.32 4.52 -18.03
CA HIS A 106 -0.01 4.03 -18.37
C HIS A 106 -0.96 3.93 -17.17
N ILE A 107 -0.46 3.59 -15.97
CA ILE A 107 -1.28 3.64 -14.76
C ILE A 107 -1.75 5.08 -14.49
N THR A 108 -0.85 6.06 -14.64
CA THR A 108 -1.19 7.47 -14.41
C THR A 108 -2.06 8.10 -15.50
N GLU A 109 -2.15 7.49 -16.68
CA GLU A 109 -3.14 7.88 -17.69
C GLU A 109 -4.56 7.44 -17.32
N ILE A 110 -4.71 6.49 -16.39
CA ILE A 110 -6.01 5.95 -15.99
C ILE A 110 -6.62 6.85 -14.92
N MET A 111 -7.70 7.53 -15.28
CA MET A 111 -8.51 8.35 -14.37
C MET A 111 -9.99 7.98 -14.51
N PRO A 112 -10.45 6.88 -13.90
CA PRO A 112 -11.77 6.33 -14.17
C PRO A 112 -12.87 7.27 -13.68
N SER A 113 -13.83 7.56 -14.56
CA SER A 113 -15.05 8.30 -14.21
C SER A 113 -16.16 7.39 -13.68
N SER A 114 -15.98 6.07 -13.77
CA SER A 114 -16.95 5.05 -13.33
C SER A 114 -16.26 3.79 -12.79
N GLY A 115 -17.03 2.89 -12.18
CA GLY A 115 -16.54 1.61 -11.68
C GLY A 115 -15.94 1.68 -10.27
N VAL A 116 -15.29 0.60 -9.85
CA VAL A 116 -14.75 0.46 -8.48
C VAL A 116 -13.66 1.49 -8.20
N LEU A 117 -12.90 1.87 -9.23
CA LEU A 117 -11.88 2.92 -9.24
C LEU A 117 -12.43 4.30 -9.67
N GLY A 118 -13.74 4.46 -9.82
CA GLY A 118 -14.30 5.75 -10.19
C GLY A 118 -13.96 6.84 -9.17
N THR A 119 -13.90 8.09 -9.60
CA THR A 119 -13.83 9.25 -8.67
C THR A 119 -15.22 9.72 -8.20
N HIS A 120 -16.23 8.84 -8.26
CA HIS A 120 -17.63 9.14 -7.92
C HIS A 120 -18.10 8.43 -6.65
N ARG A 121 -19.22 8.92 -6.09
CA ARG A 121 -19.82 8.48 -4.80
C ARG A 121 -20.19 7.00 -4.62
N LYS A 122 -20.12 6.19 -5.67
CA LYS A 122 -20.46 4.76 -5.62
C LYS A 122 -19.23 3.86 -5.78
N SER A 123 -18.07 4.46 -6.06
CA SER A 123 -16.82 3.73 -6.19
C SER A 123 -16.34 3.25 -4.82
N ALA A 124 -15.61 2.14 -4.79
CA ALA A 124 -15.05 1.65 -3.54
C ALA A 124 -13.98 2.61 -2.99
N VAL A 125 -13.20 3.23 -3.87
CA VAL A 125 -12.17 4.21 -3.48
C VAL A 125 -12.80 5.43 -2.80
N PHE A 126 -13.90 5.97 -3.34
CA PHE A 126 -14.62 7.07 -2.69
C PHE A 126 -15.17 6.66 -1.32
N GLU A 127 -15.82 5.50 -1.24
CA GLU A 127 -16.38 5.00 0.03
C GLU A 127 -15.29 4.81 1.10
N LEU A 128 -14.10 4.36 0.68
CA LEU A 128 -12.94 4.18 1.54
C LEU A 128 -12.41 5.51 2.09
N VAL A 129 -12.27 6.51 1.21
CA VAL A 129 -11.63 7.79 1.53
C VAL A 129 -12.59 8.80 2.19
N ARG A 130 -13.88 8.80 1.83
CA ARG A 130 -14.84 9.83 2.25
C ARG A 130 -15.86 9.34 3.28
N ASN A 131 -16.40 8.14 3.12
CA ASN A 131 -17.57 7.70 3.88
C ASN A 131 -17.26 6.77 5.06
N GLY A 132 -16.01 6.36 5.23
CA GLY A 132 -15.62 5.52 6.37
C GLY A 132 -16.29 4.15 6.34
N LYS A 133 -16.07 3.39 5.27
CA LYS A 133 -16.66 2.05 5.12
C LYS A 133 -15.80 1.00 5.85
N ARG A 134 -16.46 -0.04 6.39
CA ARG A 134 -15.75 -1.22 6.88
C ARG A 134 -15.32 -2.07 5.69
N PHE A 135 -14.03 -2.38 5.62
CA PHE A 135 -13.46 -3.26 4.59
C PHE A 135 -13.34 -4.69 5.11
N PRO A 136 -13.26 -5.69 4.20
CA PRO A 136 -13.01 -7.08 4.59
C PRO A 136 -11.74 -7.21 5.44
N ASP A 137 -11.76 -8.16 6.37
CA ASP A 137 -10.59 -8.46 7.19
C ASP A 137 -9.42 -8.90 6.29
N GLY A 138 -8.22 -8.35 6.55
CA GLY A 138 -7.02 -8.61 5.73
C GLY A 138 -6.92 -7.83 4.43
N TYR A 139 -7.83 -6.86 4.17
CA TYR A 139 -7.75 -6.01 2.98
C TYR A 139 -6.52 -5.07 2.98
N PHE A 140 -6.19 -4.52 4.15
CA PHE A 140 -5.04 -3.63 4.32
C PHE A 140 -3.81 -4.41 4.76
N TRP A 141 -2.65 -3.98 4.28
CA TRP A 141 -1.37 -4.43 4.80
C TRP A 141 -1.06 -3.80 6.14
N GLN A 142 -0.22 -4.46 6.95
CA GLN A 142 0.15 -3.93 8.26
C GLN A 142 0.71 -2.50 8.20
N ALA A 143 1.57 -2.20 7.22
CA ALA A 143 2.14 -0.86 7.03
C ALA A 143 1.09 0.21 6.68
N GLU A 144 -0.04 -0.17 6.07
CA GLU A 144 -1.17 0.73 5.82
C GLU A 144 -2.00 0.88 7.10
N LEU A 145 -2.29 -0.22 7.82
CA LEU A 145 -3.01 -0.21 9.09
C LEU A 145 -2.36 0.73 10.12
N ASP A 146 -1.02 0.72 10.19
CA ASP A 146 -0.25 1.57 11.10
C ASP A 146 -0.41 3.08 10.83
N ARG A 147 -0.91 3.44 9.63
CA ARG A 147 -1.12 4.85 9.21
C ARG A 147 -2.58 5.27 9.17
N LEU A 148 -3.49 4.32 9.27
CA LEU A 148 -4.93 4.57 9.18
C LEU A 148 -5.54 4.59 10.58
N GLN A 149 -6.63 5.34 10.73
CA GLN A 149 -7.42 5.35 11.96
C GLN A 149 -8.72 4.59 11.73
N PHE A 150 -9.08 3.78 12.71
CA PHE A 150 -10.30 2.98 12.68
C PHE A 150 -11.14 3.23 13.93
N THR A 151 -12.46 3.18 13.76
CA THR A 151 -13.39 3.05 14.88
C THR A 151 -13.34 1.66 15.50
N ASP A 152 -13.97 1.49 16.67
CA ASP A 152 -14.14 0.20 17.34
C ASP A 152 -14.87 -0.85 16.48
N ASN A 153 -15.66 -0.42 15.49
CA ASN A 153 -16.34 -1.30 14.54
C ASN A 153 -15.58 -1.52 13.22
N GLY A 154 -14.32 -1.09 13.14
CA GLY A 154 -13.42 -1.35 12.02
C GLY A 154 -13.65 -0.47 10.78
N ARG A 155 -14.30 0.70 10.93
CA ARG A 155 -14.50 1.68 9.84
C ARG A 155 -13.35 2.66 9.79
N THR A 156 -12.88 3.00 8.60
CA THR A 156 -11.87 4.05 8.41
C THR A 156 -12.41 5.41 8.89
N THR A 157 -11.57 6.20 9.54
CA THR A 157 -11.88 7.55 10.01
C THR A 157 -10.70 8.48 9.78
N ASN A 158 -10.96 9.79 9.72
CA ASN A 158 -9.93 10.83 9.62
C ASN A 158 -8.91 10.62 8.48
N ILE A 159 -9.37 10.14 7.32
CA ILE A 159 -8.53 9.95 6.15
C ILE A 159 -8.14 11.31 5.57
N GLY A 160 -6.93 11.76 5.92
CA GLY A 160 -6.28 12.93 5.34
C GLY A 160 -5.80 12.65 3.92
N ASP A 161 -5.22 13.66 3.27
CA ASP A 161 -4.77 13.52 1.88
C ASP A 161 -3.56 12.60 1.77
N ALA A 162 -2.69 12.55 2.78
CA ALA A 162 -1.56 11.62 2.81
C ALA A 162 -2.02 10.16 2.91
N GLU A 163 -3.02 9.88 3.74
CA GLU A 163 -3.62 8.55 3.89
C GLU A 163 -4.40 8.17 2.63
N ALA A 164 -5.19 9.10 2.07
CA ALA A 164 -5.88 8.89 0.81
C ALA A 164 -4.91 8.57 -0.33
N PHE A 165 -3.79 9.29 -0.41
CA PHE A 165 -2.74 9.05 -1.39
C PHE A 165 -2.15 7.65 -1.27
N LEU A 166 -1.72 7.28 -0.05
CA LEU A 166 -1.23 5.93 0.26
C LEU A 166 -2.21 4.85 -0.19
N LEU A 167 -3.49 5.04 0.14
CA LEU A 167 -4.55 4.10 -0.19
C LEU A 167 -4.77 3.96 -1.70
N ILE A 168 -4.81 5.07 -2.44
CA ILE A 168 -4.98 5.08 -3.89
C ILE A 168 -3.81 4.37 -4.58
N VAL A 169 -2.58 4.76 -4.26
CA VAL A 169 -1.39 4.13 -4.85
C VAL A 169 -1.29 2.65 -4.43
N GLY A 170 -1.64 2.33 -3.18
CA GLY A 170 -1.73 0.97 -2.69
C GLY A 170 -2.76 0.12 -3.46
N ILE A 171 -3.92 0.70 -3.77
CA ILE A 171 -4.98 0.04 -4.55
C ILE A 171 -4.48 -0.29 -5.97
N PHE A 172 -3.98 0.71 -6.68
CA PHE A 172 -3.62 0.56 -8.09
C PHE A 172 -2.36 -0.27 -8.29
N ILE A 173 -1.31 -0.04 -7.49
CA ILE A 173 0.00 -0.62 -7.77
C ILE A 173 0.27 -1.82 -6.88
N SER A 174 0.07 -1.69 -5.57
CA SER A 174 0.38 -2.76 -4.65
C SER A 174 -0.58 -3.94 -4.77
N ARG A 175 -1.90 -3.68 -4.80
CA ARG A 175 -2.90 -4.74 -4.85
C ARG A 175 -3.26 -5.18 -6.26
N SER A 176 -3.50 -4.23 -7.17
CA SER A 176 -3.92 -4.59 -8.54
C SER A 176 -2.74 -5.07 -9.40
N LEU A 177 -1.64 -4.32 -9.45
CA LEU A 177 -0.48 -4.73 -10.24
C LEU A 177 0.33 -5.82 -9.52
N VAL A 178 0.86 -5.57 -8.32
CA VAL A 178 1.84 -6.47 -7.69
C VAL A 178 1.20 -7.78 -7.22
N THR A 179 0.26 -7.75 -6.27
CA THR A 179 -0.24 -9.00 -5.66
C THR A 179 -1.11 -9.84 -6.58
N THR A 180 -1.74 -9.18 -7.56
CA THR A 180 -2.70 -9.83 -8.42
C THR A 180 -2.08 -10.20 -9.76
N LEU A 181 -1.61 -9.21 -10.52
CA LEU A 181 -1.10 -9.48 -11.87
C LEU A 181 0.30 -10.12 -11.86
N LEU A 182 1.24 -9.54 -11.13
CA LEU A 182 2.65 -9.98 -11.20
C LEU A 182 2.91 -11.23 -10.36
N MET A 183 2.23 -11.38 -9.23
CA MET A 183 2.38 -12.55 -8.35
C MET A 183 1.49 -13.74 -8.72
N LYS A 184 0.43 -13.53 -9.50
CA LYS A 184 -0.48 -14.60 -9.96
C LYS A 184 -0.82 -14.45 -11.45
N PRO A 185 0.21 -14.45 -12.32
CA PRO A 185 0.06 -14.05 -13.73
C PRO A 185 -0.87 -14.97 -14.53
N VAL A 186 -0.91 -16.27 -14.22
CA VAL A 186 -1.79 -17.23 -14.91
C VAL A 186 -3.25 -17.07 -14.45
N ASP A 187 -3.47 -17.00 -13.14
CA ASP A 187 -4.81 -16.88 -12.55
C ASP A 187 -5.57 -15.63 -13.03
N TYR A 188 -4.81 -14.57 -13.36
CA TYR A 188 -5.34 -13.27 -13.76
C TYR A 188 -5.09 -12.92 -15.22
N GLY A 189 -4.77 -13.92 -16.06
CA GLY A 189 -4.78 -13.77 -17.51
C GLY A 189 -3.66 -12.92 -18.09
N LEU A 190 -2.56 -12.69 -17.35
CA LEU A 190 -1.33 -12.12 -17.93
C LEU A 190 -0.70 -13.10 -18.92
N SER A 191 -0.82 -14.40 -18.67
CA SER A 191 -0.41 -15.43 -19.60
C SER A 191 -1.48 -16.51 -19.69
N SER A 192 -1.80 -16.91 -20.93
CA SER A 192 -2.67 -18.05 -21.21
C SER A 192 -1.94 -19.39 -21.07
N GLN A 193 -0.62 -19.38 -20.95
CA GLN A 193 0.24 -20.54 -20.73
C GLN A 193 1.06 -20.39 -19.44
N PRO A 194 1.54 -21.50 -18.84
CA PRO A 194 2.52 -21.43 -17.77
C PRO A 194 3.73 -20.59 -18.19
N LEU A 195 4.22 -19.74 -17.28
CA LEU A 195 5.41 -18.95 -17.54
C LEU A 195 6.65 -19.83 -17.54
N THR A 196 7.69 -19.38 -18.24
CA THR A 196 9.03 -19.96 -18.10
C THR A 196 9.63 -19.59 -16.74
N ASP A 197 10.60 -20.36 -16.25
CA ASP A 197 11.35 -20.02 -15.02
C ASP A 197 11.95 -18.61 -15.07
N VAL A 198 12.41 -18.19 -16.26
CA VAL A 198 12.94 -16.83 -16.50
C VAL A 198 11.83 -15.79 -16.35
N GLY A 199 10.67 -16.03 -16.97
CA GLY A 199 9.52 -15.14 -16.86
C GLY A 199 9.05 -14.96 -15.41
N GLU A 200 8.95 -16.05 -14.64
CA GLU A 200 8.60 -15.97 -13.21
C GLU A 200 9.63 -15.18 -12.40
N ARG A 201 10.92 -15.44 -12.63
CA ARG A 201 12.02 -14.71 -11.99
C ARG A 201 11.99 -13.21 -12.32
N ASN A 202 11.71 -12.87 -13.58
CA ASN A 202 11.62 -11.49 -14.04
C ASN A 202 10.41 -10.77 -13.42
N LEU A 203 9.25 -11.41 -13.35
CA LEU A 203 8.08 -10.84 -12.67
C LEU A 203 8.35 -10.61 -11.19
N LYS A 204 9.14 -11.45 -10.53
CA LYS A 204 9.56 -11.22 -9.14
C LYS A 204 10.42 -9.97 -8.99
N ILE A 205 11.38 -9.74 -9.91
CA ILE A 205 12.19 -8.51 -9.95
C ILE A 205 11.29 -7.28 -10.15
N LEU A 206 10.39 -7.34 -11.12
CA LEU A 206 9.47 -6.25 -11.43
C LEU A 206 8.52 -5.95 -10.26
N ALA A 207 7.90 -6.99 -9.68
CA ALA A 207 7.01 -6.87 -8.53
C ALA A 207 7.71 -6.21 -7.33
N THR A 208 8.95 -6.63 -7.04
CA THR A 208 9.74 -6.05 -5.97
C THR A 208 10.08 -4.58 -6.25
N THR A 209 10.42 -4.27 -7.50
CA THR A 209 10.74 -2.90 -7.95
C THR A 209 9.54 -1.96 -7.87
N MET A 210 8.36 -2.41 -8.33
CA MET A 210 7.13 -1.63 -8.27
C MET A 210 6.67 -1.43 -6.82
N LEU A 211 6.79 -2.44 -5.96
CA LEU A 211 6.48 -2.30 -4.54
C LEU A 211 7.42 -1.30 -3.83
N TYR A 212 8.72 -1.35 -4.14
CA TYR A 212 9.68 -0.37 -3.63
C TYR A 212 9.30 1.05 -4.02
N LEU A 213 8.91 1.27 -5.28
CA LEU A 213 8.43 2.57 -5.75
C LEU A 213 7.17 3.03 -4.98
N VAL A 214 6.20 2.14 -4.74
CA VAL A 214 4.98 2.47 -3.96
C VAL A 214 5.34 2.91 -2.54
N ARG A 215 6.21 2.15 -1.87
CA ARG A 215 6.67 2.48 -0.51
C ARG A 215 7.37 3.83 -0.50
N ARG A 216 8.23 4.09 -1.49
CA ARG A 216 8.94 5.36 -1.66
C ARG A 216 7.99 6.54 -1.87
N VAL A 217 7.05 6.46 -2.81
CA VAL A 217 6.13 7.58 -3.11
C VAL A 217 5.13 7.84 -1.99
N SER A 218 4.69 6.78 -1.30
CA SER A 218 3.72 6.88 -0.20
C SER A 218 4.35 7.36 1.11
N THR A 219 5.68 7.39 1.19
CA THR A 219 6.40 7.92 2.35
C THR A 219 6.41 9.44 2.31
N LEU A 220 6.09 10.06 3.45
CA LEU A 220 6.18 11.51 3.62
C LEU A 220 7.64 11.95 3.56
N ARG A 221 7.92 13.10 2.94
CA ARG A 221 9.29 13.64 2.86
C ARG A 221 9.92 13.73 4.26
N GLY A 222 11.16 13.25 4.39
CA GLY A 222 11.90 13.24 5.65
C GLY A 222 11.48 12.15 6.65
N LYS A 223 10.54 11.26 6.29
CA LYS A 223 10.23 10.06 7.08
C LYS A 223 10.95 8.84 6.53
N THR A 224 11.15 7.86 7.40
CA THR A 224 11.64 6.54 7.00
C THR A 224 10.65 5.90 6.03
N MET A 225 11.18 5.25 4.99
CA MET A 225 10.36 4.54 4.02
C MET A 225 9.55 3.45 4.73
N LEU A 226 8.29 3.28 4.32
CA LEU A 226 7.45 2.19 4.81
C LEU A 226 8.18 0.84 4.66
N PRO A 227 8.06 -0.09 5.62
CA PRO A 227 8.64 -1.42 5.47
C PRO A 227 7.91 -2.21 4.36
N PRO A 228 8.52 -3.25 3.79
CA PRO A 228 7.79 -4.15 2.92
C PRO A 228 6.69 -4.86 3.73
N PRO A 229 5.52 -5.16 3.13
CA PRO A 229 4.47 -5.88 3.83
C PRO A 229 4.92 -7.30 4.14
N GLY A 230 4.86 -7.69 5.41
CA GLY A 230 5.30 -9.00 5.88
C GLY A 230 4.53 -10.15 5.23
N GLU A 231 3.28 -9.90 4.86
CA GLU A 231 2.32 -10.83 4.27
C GLU A 231 2.79 -11.38 2.91
N ILE A 232 3.53 -10.57 2.15
CA ILE A 232 4.03 -10.93 0.81
C ILE A 232 5.55 -11.02 0.74
N SER A 233 6.26 -10.77 1.84
CA SER A 233 7.73 -10.71 1.90
C SER A 233 8.41 -11.96 1.33
N LYS A 234 7.88 -13.16 1.61
CA LYS A 234 8.42 -14.44 1.09
C LYS A 234 8.35 -14.60 -0.43
N TYR A 235 7.51 -13.83 -1.11
CA TYR A 235 7.33 -13.89 -2.57
C TYR A 235 8.20 -12.88 -3.31
N LEU A 236 8.86 -11.97 -2.59
CA LEU A 236 9.63 -10.86 -3.15
C LEU A 236 11.10 -10.97 -2.75
N TYR A 237 11.93 -10.11 -3.34
CA TYR A 237 13.29 -9.90 -2.85
C TYR A 237 13.29 -8.85 -1.74
N THR A 238 14.28 -8.93 -0.86
CA THR A 238 14.55 -7.91 0.17
C THR A 238 15.14 -6.64 -0.45
N ASP A 239 15.08 -5.52 0.28
CA ASP A 239 15.67 -4.25 -0.17
C ASP A 239 17.20 -4.40 -0.30
N GLU A 240 17.83 -5.22 0.54
CA GLU A 240 19.25 -5.53 0.51
C GLU A 240 19.66 -6.29 -0.75
N GLU A 241 18.89 -7.31 -1.13
CA GLU A 241 19.12 -8.08 -2.36
C GLU A 241 18.94 -7.20 -3.60
N MET A 242 17.95 -6.31 -3.60
CA MET A 242 17.62 -5.43 -4.73
C MET A 242 18.50 -4.19 -4.83
N ARG A 243 19.36 -3.92 -3.83
CA ARG A 243 20.23 -2.74 -3.78
C ARG A 243 21.04 -2.48 -5.09
N PRO A 244 21.61 -3.49 -5.77
CA PRO A 244 22.32 -3.29 -7.05
C PRO A 244 21.42 -2.75 -8.17
N ILE A 245 20.13 -3.05 -8.13
CA ILE A 245 19.13 -2.57 -9.09
C ILE A 245 18.65 -1.18 -8.67
N PHE A 246 18.25 -1.00 -7.41
CA PHE A 246 17.67 0.25 -6.92
C PHE A 246 18.63 1.44 -7.05
N SER A 247 19.93 1.22 -6.84
CA SER A 247 20.95 2.25 -7.03
C SER A 247 21.06 2.74 -8.49
N LYS A 248 20.75 1.87 -9.46
CA LYS A 248 20.84 2.17 -10.91
C LYS A 248 19.52 2.71 -11.49
N LEU A 249 18.39 2.44 -10.84
CA LEU A 249 17.06 2.94 -11.23
C LEU A 249 16.72 4.34 -10.65
N GLY A 250 17.67 5.03 -10.03
CA GLY A 250 17.40 6.30 -9.34
C GLY A 250 16.67 7.36 -10.18
N ARG A 251 17.04 7.50 -11.47
CA ARG A 251 16.37 8.44 -12.39
C ARG A 251 14.95 8.01 -12.72
N SER A 252 14.75 6.75 -13.09
CA SER A 252 13.43 6.18 -13.37
C SER A 252 12.51 6.30 -12.17
N PHE A 253 13.01 6.02 -10.96
CA PHE A 253 12.23 6.24 -9.75
C PHE A 253 11.86 7.70 -9.52
N ASN A 254 12.75 8.66 -9.79
CA ASN A 254 12.41 10.08 -9.66
C ASN A 254 11.31 10.49 -10.65
N TYR A 255 11.41 10.04 -11.89
CA TYR A 255 10.40 10.27 -12.93
C TYR A 255 9.05 9.67 -12.52
N SER A 256 9.03 8.38 -12.20
CA SER A 256 7.82 7.67 -11.80
C SER A 256 7.20 8.24 -10.51
N GLU A 257 8.02 8.65 -9.54
CA GLU A 257 7.55 9.30 -8.31
C GLU A 257 6.85 10.62 -8.62
N GLY A 258 7.39 11.43 -9.55
CA GLY A 258 6.77 12.67 -10.00
C GLY A 258 5.37 12.44 -10.57
N LEU A 259 5.26 11.54 -11.56
CA LEU A 259 3.99 11.19 -12.18
C LEU A 259 2.95 10.69 -11.16
N LEU A 260 3.35 9.78 -10.27
CA LEU A 260 2.44 9.22 -9.27
C LEU A 260 1.96 10.27 -8.27
N ARG A 261 2.83 11.22 -7.89
CA ARG A 261 2.45 12.32 -6.99
C ARG A 261 1.44 13.25 -7.63
N GLU A 262 1.69 13.67 -8.87
CA GLU A 262 0.77 14.53 -9.63
C GLU A 262 -0.58 13.83 -9.84
N TRP A 263 -0.55 12.60 -10.34
CA TRP A 263 -1.75 11.80 -10.58
C TRP A 263 -2.53 11.55 -9.30
N GLY A 264 -1.88 11.13 -8.21
CA GLY A 264 -2.56 10.84 -6.94
C GLY A 264 -3.16 12.10 -6.30
N GLN A 265 -2.48 13.25 -6.42
CA GLN A 265 -3.01 14.53 -5.93
C GLN A 265 -4.25 14.96 -6.71
N GLU A 266 -4.23 14.84 -8.03
CA GLU A 266 -5.39 15.12 -8.89
C GLU A 266 -6.55 14.17 -8.55
N TYR A 267 -6.26 12.89 -8.35
CA TYR A 267 -7.25 11.89 -7.98
C TYR A 267 -7.95 12.24 -6.66
N ILE A 268 -7.17 12.58 -5.63
CA ILE A 268 -7.71 13.02 -4.33
C ILE A 268 -8.57 14.26 -4.53
N THR A 269 -8.09 15.24 -5.29
CA THR A 269 -8.84 16.47 -5.58
C THR A 269 -10.21 16.16 -6.16
N ARG A 270 -10.31 15.22 -7.11
CA ARG A 270 -11.59 14.77 -7.68
C ARG A 270 -12.47 14.04 -6.66
N ILE A 271 -11.92 13.15 -5.84
CA ILE A 271 -12.67 12.48 -4.76
C ILE A 271 -13.22 13.50 -3.75
N ARG A 272 -12.42 14.52 -3.42
CA ARG A 272 -12.82 15.58 -2.48
C ARG A 272 -13.88 16.48 -3.10
N ALA A 273 -13.76 16.84 -4.37
CA ALA A 273 -14.75 17.64 -5.09
C ALA A 273 -16.07 16.89 -5.35
N ALA A 274 -16.03 15.56 -5.41
CA ALA A 274 -17.22 14.75 -5.65
C ALA A 274 -18.27 14.96 -4.53
N PRO A 275 -19.54 15.22 -4.89
CA PRO A 275 -20.58 15.58 -3.94
C PRO A 275 -20.85 14.44 -2.95
N ILE A 276 -20.86 14.77 -1.66
CA ILE A 276 -21.26 13.85 -0.59
C ILE A 276 -22.76 13.62 -0.71
N SER A 277 -23.19 12.35 -0.65
CA SER A 277 -24.62 12.04 -0.68
C SER A 277 -25.29 12.49 0.62
N THR A 278 -25.87 13.69 0.64
CA THR A 278 -26.87 14.07 1.65
C THR A 278 -28.19 13.39 1.29
N LYS A 279 -28.32 12.11 1.67
CA LYS A 279 -29.64 11.49 1.76
C LYS A 279 -29.84 10.99 3.17
N ASN A 280 -30.75 11.71 3.85
CA ASN A 280 -31.51 11.30 5.02
C ASN A 280 -32.10 9.90 4.85
#